data_AF-A0A3P7LDA6-F1
#
_entry.id   AF-A0A3P7LDA6-F1
#
_cell.length_a   1.000
_cell.length_b   1.000
_cell.length_c   1.000
_cell.angle_alpha   90.00
_cell.angle_beta   90.00
_cell.angle_gamma   90.00
#
_symmetry.space_group_name_H-M   'P 1'
#
loop_
_entity.id
_entity.type
_entity.pdbx_description
1 polymer ?
#
loop_
_entity_poly.entity_id
_entity_poly.type
_entity_poly.pdbx_seq_one_letter_code
_entity_poly.pdbx_strand_id
1 'polypeptide(L)'
;MAYAVLCLRLCISFRVSYGDSTSCFTLQSASKPLSYALALTELGSEEVHKYVGYEPSGVPFNQISLNSKNRPHNPLINSGAIAVASLLQRNLSRPERFVYVHDKFSELAGREPLGFNNAVYLSERATADRNYAIAYYMRENGCFPENSELDATMDLYFQMCSLESTCEAAAVIYCTLANGGINPLTGERILSVEAVRDTLSVMHSCGMYDYSGQFAFRVSGIGQGFFYILVAF
;
A
#
# COMPACT_ATOMS: atom_id res chain seq x y z
N MET A 1 9.56 21.01 -12.72
CA MET A 1 8.87 20.28 -13.81
C MET A 1 8.79 18.83 -13.38
N ALA A 2 7.59 18.31 -13.13
CA ALA A 2 7.41 16.88 -12.89
C ALA A 2 7.48 16.19 -14.26
N TYR A 3 8.52 15.40 -14.49
CA TYR A 3 8.58 14.52 -15.66
C TYR A 3 7.65 13.34 -15.39
N ALA A 4 6.65 13.13 -16.24
CA ALA A 4 5.82 11.94 -16.15
C ALA A 4 6.64 10.74 -16.65
N VAL A 5 6.98 9.82 -15.75
CA VAL A 5 7.65 8.56 -16.10
C VAL A 5 6.59 7.47 -16.22
N LEU A 6 6.61 6.73 -17.33
CA LEU A 6 5.65 5.66 -17.61
C LEU A 6 6.39 4.34 -17.86
N CYS A 7 6.14 3.36 -16.97
CA CYS A 7 6.52 1.98 -17.20
C CYS A 7 5.26 1.15 -17.42
N LEU A 8 5.20 0.47 -18.56
CA LEU A 8 4.14 -0.48 -18.89
C LEU A 8 4.75 -1.87 -18.98
N ARG A 9 4.13 -2.81 -18.28
CA ARG A 9 4.51 -4.22 -18.34
C ARG A 9 3.25 -5.04 -18.59
N LEU A 10 3.28 -5.81 -19.67
CA LEU A 10 2.24 -6.81 -19.95
C LEU A 10 2.63 -8.09 -19.20
N CYS A 11 1.69 -8.69 -18.45
CA CYS A 11 1.91 -9.86 -17.59
C CYS A 11 2.41 -11.13 -18.33
N ILE A 12 2.60 -11.05 -19.65
CA ILE A 12 2.99 -12.13 -20.57
C ILE A 12 4.36 -11.89 -21.23
N SER A 13 5.27 -11.15 -20.57
CA SER A 13 6.73 -11.03 -20.86
C SER A 13 7.21 -9.77 -21.59
N PHE A 14 6.34 -8.88 -22.05
CA PHE A 14 6.78 -7.65 -22.72
C PHE A 14 6.97 -6.50 -21.71
N ARG A 15 8.19 -5.94 -21.67
CA ARG A 15 8.56 -4.77 -20.85
C ARG A 15 8.84 -3.60 -21.78
N VAL A 16 8.18 -2.48 -21.54
CA VAL A 16 8.50 -1.20 -22.18
C VAL A 16 8.64 -0.14 -21.11
N SER A 17 9.65 0.70 -21.25
CA SER A 17 9.94 1.77 -20.30
C SER A 17 10.31 3.03 -21.07
N TYR A 18 9.71 4.16 -20.66
CA TYR A 18 9.93 5.46 -21.29
C TYR A 18 10.22 6.50 -20.20
N GLY A 19 11.15 7.42 -20.50
CA GLY A 19 11.62 8.43 -19.55
C GLY A 19 12.59 7.86 -18.52
N ASP A 20 12.62 8.46 -17.34
CA ASP A 20 13.57 8.13 -16.26
C ASP A 20 13.15 6.89 -15.46
N SER A 21 12.93 5.76 -16.14
CA SER A 21 12.35 4.53 -15.59
C SER A 21 13.16 3.83 -14.51
N THR A 22 14.47 4.10 -14.46
CA THR A 22 15.44 3.54 -13.53
C THR A 22 15.76 4.45 -12.35
N SER A 23 15.19 5.67 -12.32
CA SER A 23 15.39 6.58 -11.19
C SER A 23 14.70 6.06 -9.95
N CYS A 24 15.43 6.06 -8.82
CA CYS A 24 14.89 5.65 -7.54
C CYS A 24 13.95 6.72 -6.97
N PHE A 25 12.85 6.26 -6.38
CA PHE A 25 11.92 7.09 -5.62
C PHE A 25 11.31 6.29 -4.48
N THR A 26 10.85 6.97 -3.43
CA THR A 26 10.13 6.33 -2.32
C THR A 26 8.70 5.97 -2.71
N LEU A 27 8.23 4.78 -2.33
CA LEU A 27 6.89 4.27 -2.64
C LEU A 27 5.77 5.14 -2.06
N GLN A 28 5.97 5.76 -0.90
CA GLN A 28 4.96 6.63 -0.28
C GLN A 28 3.61 5.91 -0.14
N SER A 29 2.50 6.57 -0.49
CA SER A 29 1.16 5.96 -0.51
C SER A 29 1.04 4.73 -1.42
N ALA A 30 1.94 4.53 -2.39
CA ALA A 30 1.92 3.35 -3.26
C ALA A 30 2.23 2.05 -2.48
N SER A 31 2.82 2.14 -1.28
CA SER A 31 3.02 0.97 -0.40
C SER A 31 1.73 0.49 0.28
N LYS A 32 0.71 1.35 0.41
CA LYS A 32 -0.55 1.03 1.09
C LYS A 32 -1.26 -0.21 0.52
N PRO A 33 -1.55 -0.30 -0.79
CA PRO A 33 -2.20 -1.49 -1.35
C PRO A 33 -1.34 -2.75 -1.17
N LEU A 34 -0.02 -2.63 -1.19
CA LEU A 34 0.89 -3.77 -1.02
C LEU A 34 0.83 -4.31 0.40
N SER A 35 0.94 -3.44 1.40
CA SER A 35 0.83 -3.80 2.82
C SER A 35 -0.55 -4.40 3.16
N TYR A 36 -1.62 -3.88 2.54
CA TYR A 36 -2.97 -4.42 2.67
C TYR A 36 -3.09 -5.83 2.08
N ALA A 37 -2.55 -6.04 0.87
CA ALA A 37 -2.56 -7.36 0.24
C ALA A 37 -1.78 -8.40 1.06
N LEU A 38 -0.66 -8.01 1.68
CA LEU A 38 0.09 -8.89 2.59
C LEU A 38 -0.72 -9.25 3.83
N ALA A 39 -1.33 -8.26 4.49
CA ALA A 39 -2.16 -8.50 5.67
C ALA A 39 -3.35 -9.43 5.35
N LEU A 40 -3.99 -9.24 4.19
CA LEU A 40 -5.06 -10.12 3.71
C LEU A 40 -4.56 -11.53 3.41
N THR A 41 -3.36 -11.67 2.87
CA THR A 41 -2.76 -12.98 2.56
C THR A 41 -2.44 -13.75 3.84
N GLU A 42 -1.97 -13.06 4.89
CA GLU A 42 -1.57 -13.68 6.16
C GLU A 42 -2.75 -14.00 7.08
N LEU A 43 -3.71 -13.09 7.18
CA LEU A 43 -4.76 -13.11 8.21
C LEU A 43 -6.15 -13.39 7.66
N GLY A 44 -6.35 -13.23 6.35
CA GLY A 44 -7.65 -13.28 5.70
C GLY A 44 -8.48 -12.01 5.88
N SER A 45 -9.46 -11.86 5.00
CA SER A 45 -10.34 -10.69 4.90
C SER A 45 -11.12 -10.42 6.19
N GLU A 46 -11.62 -11.48 6.84
CA GLU A 46 -12.39 -11.36 8.07
C GLU A 46 -11.59 -10.73 9.22
N GLU A 47 -10.34 -11.16 9.43
CA GLU A 47 -9.50 -10.66 10.52
C GLU A 47 -9.05 -9.23 10.24
N VAL A 48 -8.59 -8.94 9.01
CA VAL A 48 -8.15 -7.58 8.64
C VAL A 48 -9.29 -6.58 8.80
N HIS A 49 -10.50 -6.93 8.36
CA HIS A 49 -11.63 -6.02 8.38
C HIS A 49 -12.29 -5.84 9.75
N LYS A 50 -11.82 -6.52 10.80
CA LYS A 50 -12.10 -6.15 12.19
C LYS A 50 -11.51 -4.78 12.56
N TYR A 51 -10.43 -4.36 11.89
CA TYR A 51 -9.68 -3.15 12.24
C TYR A 51 -9.81 -2.04 11.19
N VAL A 52 -10.07 -2.36 9.93
CA VAL A 52 -10.18 -1.38 8.83
C VAL A 52 -11.37 -1.70 7.92
N GLY A 53 -12.07 -0.67 7.43
CA GLY A 53 -13.13 -0.85 6.43
C GLY A 53 -12.59 -1.10 5.02
N TYR A 54 -13.47 -1.01 4.02
CA TYR A 54 -13.15 -1.18 2.60
C TYR A 54 -13.96 -0.23 1.70
N GLU A 55 -14.59 0.80 2.29
CA GLU A 55 -15.46 1.73 1.57
C GLU A 55 -14.82 3.13 1.49
N PRO A 56 -15.15 3.92 0.46
CA PRO A 56 -14.76 5.33 0.39
C PRO A 56 -15.24 6.09 1.64
N SER A 57 -14.48 7.09 2.07
CA SER A 57 -14.83 7.89 3.25
C SER A 57 -16.03 8.80 3.02
N GLY A 58 -16.27 9.27 1.79
CA GLY A 58 -17.29 10.26 1.47
C GLY A 58 -17.01 11.67 2.02
N VAL A 59 -15.88 11.82 2.73
CA VAL A 59 -15.35 13.08 3.26
C VAL A 59 -13.94 13.30 2.72
N PRO A 60 -13.43 14.55 2.71
CA PRO A 60 -12.08 14.85 2.22
C PRO A 60 -11.02 13.92 2.81
N PHE A 61 -10.09 13.45 2.00
CA PHE A 61 -9.06 12.48 2.42
C PHE A 61 -8.20 12.96 3.60
N ASN A 62 -8.12 14.28 3.81
CA ASN A 62 -7.39 14.94 4.89
C ASN A 62 -8.28 15.27 6.10
N GLN A 63 -9.50 14.72 6.20
CA GLN A 63 -10.27 14.75 7.42
C GLN A 63 -9.89 13.56 8.32
N ILE A 64 -9.72 13.78 9.62
CA ILE A 64 -9.54 12.69 10.57
C ILE A 64 -10.94 12.16 10.92
N SER A 65 -11.32 11.03 10.35
CA SER A 65 -12.61 10.39 10.59
C SER A 65 -12.50 8.86 10.65
N LEU A 66 -13.46 8.27 11.36
CA LEU A 66 -13.72 6.83 11.38
C LEU A 66 -15.13 6.59 10.86
N ASN A 67 -15.40 5.39 10.37
CA ASN A 67 -16.74 4.96 9.97
C ASN A 67 -17.65 4.71 11.19
N SER A 68 -18.91 4.38 10.94
CA SER A 68 -19.91 4.09 11.97
C SER A 68 -19.59 2.91 12.90
N LYS A 69 -18.57 2.11 12.57
CA LYS A 69 -18.08 0.98 13.36
C LYS A 69 -16.77 1.30 14.09
N ASN A 70 -16.39 2.58 14.18
CA ASN A 70 -15.13 3.05 14.77
C ASN A 70 -13.88 2.42 14.13
N ARG A 71 -13.88 2.31 12.80
CA ARG A 71 -12.73 1.83 12.01
C ARG A 71 -12.34 2.87 10.96
N PRO A 72 -11.08 2.96 10.55
CA PRO A 72 -10.72 3.69 9.35
C PRO A 72 -11.57 3.23 8.16
N HIS A 73 -11.94 4.15 7.26
CA HIS A 73 -12.89 3.85 6.18
C HIS A 73 -12.39 2.78 5.20
N ASN A 74 -11.10 2.82 4.84
CA ASN A 74 -10.46 1.87 3.93
C ASN A 74 -8.94 1.86 4.17
N PRO A 75 -8.19 0.84 3.71
CA PRO A 75 -6.74 0.73 3.89
C PRO A 75 -5.91 1.72 3.08
N LEU A 76 -6.49 2.48 2.14
CA LEU A 76 -5.74 3.36 1.24
C LEU A 76 -5.66 4.83 1.72
N ILE A 77 -6.33 5.15 2.83
CA ILE A 77 -6.09 6.38 3.60
C ILE A 77 -5.08 6.15 4.72
N ASN A 78 -4.51 7.23 5.28
CA ASN A 78 -3.43 7.11 6.29
C ASN A 78 -3.88 6.32 7.53
N SER A 79 -5.08 6.59 8.06
CA SER A 79 -5.60 5.84 9.22
C SER A 79 -5.73 4.34 8.94
N GLY A 80 -6.18 3.96 7.73
CA GLY A 80 -6.27 2.57 7.34
C GLY A 80 -4.92 1.91 7.17
N ALA A 81 -3.97 2.60 6.55
CA ALA A 81 -2.60 2.10 6.39
C ALA A 81 -1.88 1.92 7.74
N ILE A 82 -2.11 2.83 8.70
CA ILE A 82 -1.60 2.71 10.07
C ILE A 82 -2.26 1.51 10.78
N ALA A 83 -3.56 1.28 10.60
CA ALA A 83 -4.22 0.09 11.11
C ALA A 83 -3.62 -1.20 10.51
N VAL A 84 -3.45 -1.26 9.18
CA VAL A 84 -2.82 -2.39 8.48
C VAL A 84 -1.40 -2.64 8.99
N ALA A 85 -0.60 -1.58 9.19
CA ALA A 85 0.74 -1.67 9.75
C ALA A 85 0.75 -2.31 11.15
N SER A 86 -0.30 -2.14 11.97
CA SER A 86 -0.40 -2.80 13.27
C SER A 86 -0.64 -4.31 13.19
N LEU A 87 -1.15 -4.80 12.05
CA LEU A 87 -1.51 -6.21 11.86
C LEU A 87 -0.31 -7.07 11.44
N LEU A 88 0.59 -6.51 10.62
CA LEU A 88 1.69 -7.24 10.00
C LEU A 88 2.71 -7.72 11.03
N GLN A 89 2.91 -9.04 11.09
CA GLN A 89 3.93 -9.72 11.90
C GLN A 89 4.06 -9.22 13.34
N ARG A 90 2.92 -9.01 14.02
CA ARG A 90 2.87 -8.40 15.37
C ARG A 90 3.67 -9.12 16.46
N ASN A 91 4.00 -10.39 16.25
CA ASN A 91 4.77 -11.21 17.20
C ASN A 91 6.29 -11.09 17.01
N LEU A 92 6.75 -10.42 15.94
CA LEU A 92 8.17 -10.20 15.66
C LEU A 92 8.65 -8.89 16.30
N SER A 93 9.95 -8.79 16.53
CA SER A 93 10.56 -7.53 16.98
C SER A 93 10.50 -6.45 15.89
N ARG A 94 10.63 -5.17 16.27
CA ARG A 94 10.53 -4.04 15.32
C ARG A 94 11.42 -4.20 14.08
N PRO A 95 12.72 -4.57 14.20
CA PRO A 95 13.57 -4.78 13.03
C PRO A 95 13.14 -5.95 12.15
N GLU A 96 12.71 -7.06 12.76
CA GLU A 96 12.27 -8.25 12.04
C GLU A 96 10.98 -8.00 11.25
N ARG A 97 10.06 -7.19 11.78
CA ARG A 97 8.86 -6.76 11.05
C ARG A 97 9.21 -6.00 9.77
N PHE A 98 10.17 -5.08 9.85
CA PHE A 98 10.64 -4.35 8.66
C PHE A 98 11.30 -5.28 7.65
N VAL A 99 12.22 -6.16 8.11
CA VAL A 99 12.90 -7.13 7.24
C VAL A 99 11.88 -8.01 6.52
N TYR A 100 10.86 -8.49 7.23
CA TYR A 100 9.79 -9.27 6.63
C TYR A 100 9.06 -8.50 5.52
N VAL A 101 8.63 -7.26 5.78
CA VAL A 101 7.91 -6.46 4.79
C VAL A 101 8.80 -6.13 3.58
N HIS A 102 10.06 -5.77 3.81
CA HIS A 102 11.04 -5.53 2.75
C HIS A 102 11.23 -6.77 1.87
N ASP A 103 11.40 -7.94 2.49
CA ASP A 103 11.55 -9.20 1.76
C ASP A 103 10.30 -9.54 0.94
N LYS A 104 9.11 -9.35 1.49
CA LYS A 104 7.85 -9.53 0.75
C LYS A 104 7.68 -8.53 -0.39
N PHE A 105 8.09 -7.29 -0.24
CA PHE A 105 8.08 -6.34 -1.36
C PHE A 105 9.12 -6.71 -2.41
N SER A 106 10.28 -7.23 -2.01
CA SER A 106 11.32 -7.75 -2.90
C SER A 106 10.81 -8.96 -3.71
N GLU A 107 10.11 -9.89 -3.06
CA GLU A 107 9.39 -10.98 -3.76
C GLU A 107 8.42 -10.41 -4.79
N LEU A 108 7.57 -9.45 -4.42
CA LEU A 108 6.59 -8.84 -5.33
C LEU A 108 7.26 -8.19 -6.55
N ALA A 109 8.45 -7.63 -6.36
CA ALA A 109 9.28 -7.03 -7.41
C ALA A 109 10.06 -8.06 -8.25
N GLY A 110 9.92 -9.36 -7.98
CA GLY A 110 10.68 -10.40 -8.68
C GLY A 110 12.16 -10.34 -8.36
N ARG A 111 12.50 -9.92 -7.15
CA ARG A 111 13.86 -9.69 -6.64
C ARG A 111 14.63 -8.58 -7.37
N GLU A 112 13.94 -7.71 -8.12
CA GLU A 112 14.51 -6.43 -8.54
C GLU A 112 14.90 -5.60 -7.30
N PRO A 113 16.00 -4.82 -7.34
CA PRO A 113 16.49 -4.09 -6.18
C PRO A 113 15.46 -3.10 -5.62
N LEU A 114 15.15 -3.22 -4.33
CA LEU A 114 14.39 -2.24 -3.57
C LEU A 114 15.29 -1.61 -2.51
N GLY A 115 15.33 -0.28 -2.52
CA GLY A 115 16.14 0.51 -1.59
C GLY A 115 15.37 0.93 -0.34
N PHE A 116 16.02 1.77 0.45
CA PHE A 116 15.40 2.40 1.62
C PHE A 116 15.98 3.80 1.80
N ASN A 117 15.10 4.80 1.80
CA ASN A 117 15.52 6.18 1.96
C ASN A 117 15.48 6.59 3.44
N ASN A 118 16.60 6.44 4.13
CA ASN A 118 16.69 6.81 5.55
C ASN A 118 16.44 8.32 5.79
N ALA A 119 16.79 9.19 4.84
CA ALA A 119 16.56 10.62 4.98
C ALA A 119 15.05 10.96 4.96
N VAL A 120 14.29 10.37 4.03
CA VAL A 120 12.84 10.51 3.97
C VAL A 120 12.19 9.94 5.22
N TYR A 121 12.59 8.74 5.66
CA TYR A 121 12.09 8.13 6.88
C TYR A 121 12.27 9.02 8.11
N LEU A 122 13.49 9.55 8.32
CA LEU A 122 13.77 10.45 9.43
C LEU A 122 12.97 11.76 9.33
N SER A 123 12.85 12.31 8.12
CA SER A 123 12.09 13.54 7.87
C SER A 123 10.61 13.34 8.15
N GLU A 124 9.99 12.30 7.59
CA GLU A 124 8.58 11.97 7.79
C GLU A 124 8.27 11.78 9.26
N ARG A 125 9.06 10.99 9.97
CA ARG A 125 8.88 10.73 11.39
C ARG A 125 8.99 12.01 12.23
N ALA A 126 9.90 12.92 11.88
CA ALA A 126 10.09 14.18 12.59
C ALA A 126 8.95 15.19 12.37
N THR A 127 8.23 15.13 11.25
CA THR A 127 7.14 16.06 10.90
C THR A 127 5.76 15.39 10.88
N ALA A 128 5.60 14.25 11.53
CA ALA A 128 4.42 13.39 11.46
C ALA A 128 3.27 13.77 12.41
N ASP A 129 3.18 15.01 12.90
CA ASP A 129 2.18 15.43 13.91
C ASP A 129 0.76 14.96 13.58
N ARG A 130 0.38 15.11 12.30
CA ARG A 130 -0.94 14.68 11.81
C ARG A 130 -1.13 13.15 11.91
N ASN A 131 -0.13 12.37 11.51
CA ASN A 131 -0.22 10.91 11.56
C ASN A 131 -0.24 10.42 13.01
N TYR A 132 0.49 11.08 13.92
CA TYR A 132 0.39 10.80 15.36
C TYR A 132 -0.97 11.18 15.93
N ALA A 133 -1.56 12.32 15.55
CA ALA A 133 -2.91 12.69 15.96
C ALA A 133 -3.94 11.64 15.52
N ILE A 134 -3.85 11.16 14.27
CA ILE A 134 -4.66 10.05 13.76
C ILE A 134 -4.46 8.79 14.61
N ALA A 135 -3.21 8.42 14.87
CA ALA A 135 -2.88 7.19 15.59
C ALA A 135 -3.39 7.23 17.05
N TYR A 136 -3.28 8.38 17.74
CA TYR A 136 -3.84 8.53 19.07
C TYR A 136 -5.37 8.48 19.07
N TYR A 137 -6.03 9.13 18.11
CA TYR A 137 -7.48 9.06 17.94
C TYR A 137 -7.96 7.64 17.66
N MET A 138 -7.25 6.90 16.81
CA MET A 138 -7.52 5.49 16.53
C MET A 138 -7.34 4.60 17.76
N ARG A 139 -6.33 4.87 18.60
CA ARG A 139 -6.08 4.11 19.82
C ARG A 139 -7.20 4.28 20.83
N GLU A 140 -7.68 5.51 21.02
CA GLU A 140 -8.84 5.80 21.88
C GLU A 140 -10.10 5.05 21.42
N ASN A 141 -10.27 4.88 20.11
CA ASN A 141 -11.43 4.22 19.50
C ASN A 141 -11.27 2.70 19.30
N GLY A 142 -10.19 2.08 19.80
CA GLY A 142 -9.98 0.64 19.70
C GLY A 142 -9.70 0.13 18.29
N CYS A 143 -9.10 0.95 17.41
CA CYS A 143 -8.81 0.54 16.03
C CYS A 143 -7.56 -0.35 15.89
N PHE A 144 -6.90 -0.70 16.99
CA PHE A 144 -5.69 -1.54 16.99
C PHE A 144 -5.94 -2.84 17.76
N PRO A 145 -5.26 -3.94 17.39
CA PRO A 145 -5.24 -5.14 18.21
C PRO A 145 -4.82 -4.85 19.66
N GLU A 146 -5.32 -5.65 20.59
CA GLU A 146 -4.86 -5.59 21.98
C GLU A 146 -3.33 -5.71 22.06
N ASN A 147 -2.72 -4.95 22.97
CA ASN A 147 -1.26 -4.89 23.17
C ASN A 147 -0.44 -4.35 21.98
N SER A 148 -1.08 -3.69 21.01
CA SER A 148 -0.34 -3.01 19.94
C SER A 148 0.52 -1.87 20.47
N GLU A 149 1.83 -1.92 20.19
CA GLU A 149 2.74 -0.80 20.44
C GLU A 149 2.56 0.26 19.35
N LEU A 150 2.05 1.43 19.74
CA LEU A 150 1.80 2.54 18.80
C LEU A 150 3.09 3.00 18.12
N ASP A 151 4.17 3.17 18.89
CA ASP A 151 5.46 3.61 18.34
C ASP A 151 6.01 2.61 17.33
N ALA A 152 5.92 1.31 17.60
CA ALA A 152 6.35 0.26 16.66
C ALA A 152 5.50 0.25 15.38
N THR A 153 4.19 0.48 15.51
CA THR A 153 3.26 0.57 14.39
C THR A 153 3.57 1.76 13.49
N MET A 154 3.77 2.92 14.11
CA MET A 154 4.12 4.16 13.42
C MET A 154 5.48 4.05 12.72
N ASP A 155 6.46 3.43 13.38
CA ASP A 155 7.79 3.23 12.82
C ASP A 155 7.74 2.37 11.55
N LEU A 156 7.02 1.24 11.60
CA LEU A 156 6.83 0.38 10.44
C LEU A 156 6.07 1.10 9.31
N TYR A 157 5.06 1.90 9.64
CA TYR A 157 4.33 2.71 8.66
C TYR A 157 5.26 3.67 7.90
N PHE A 158 6.09 4.46 8.60
CA PHE A 158 7.05 5.36 7.95
C PHE A 158 8.12 4.61 7.17
N GLN A 159 8.58 3.47 7.68
CA GLN A 159 9.53 2.63 6.98
C GLN A 159 8.97 2.12 5.64
N MET A 160 7.72 1.66 5.60
CA MET A 160 7.05 1.23 4.37
C MET A 160 6.87 2.38 3.36
N CYS A 161 6.57 3.60 3.82
CA CYS A 161 6.50 4.78 2.96
C CYS A 161 7.87 5.15 2.37
N SER A 162 8.95 4.86 3.10
CA SER A 162 10.32 5.21 2.73
C SER A 162 11.08 4.14 1.94
N LEU A 163 10.46 2.99 1.66
CA LEU A 163 11.02 1.99 0.74
C LEU A 163 11.16 2.59 -0.66
N GLU A 164 12.31 2.38 -1.29
CA GLU A 164 12.59 2.90 -2.63
C GLU A 164 12.38 1.85 -3.70
N SER A 165 11.88 2.30 -4.84
CA SER A 165 11.70 1.50 -6.04
C SER A 165 12.06 2.32 -7.27
N THR A 166 12.17 1.65 -8.41
CA THR A 166 12.21 2.26 -9.73
C THR A 166 10.86 2.04 -10.41
N CYS A 167 10.57 2.76 -11.49
CA CYS A 167 9.33 2.53 -12.23
C CYS A 167 9.27 1.10 -12.79
N GLU A 168 10.43 0.53 -13.11
CA GLU A 168 10.56 -0.82 -13.63
C GLU A 168 10.28 -1.90 -12.58
N ALA A 169 10.82 -1.75 -11.37
CA ALA A 169 10.55 -2.66 -10.25
C ALA A 169 9.09 -2.52 -9.78
N ALA A 170 8.57 -1.29 -9.67
CA ALA A 170 7.17 -1.03 -9.36
C ALA A 170 6.22 -1.67 -10.40
N ALA A 171 6.56 -1.62 -11.69
CA ALA A 171 5.78 -2.29 -12.72
C ALA A 171 5.69 -3.81 -12.52
N VAL A 172 6.75 -4.47 -12.02
CA VAL A 172 6.71 -5.89 -11.67
C VAL A 172 5.78 -6.15 -10.49
N ILE A 173 5.90 -5.36 -9.41
CA ILE A 173 5.05 -5.46 -8.23
C ILE A 173 3.57 -5.43 -8.61
N TYR A 174 3.18 -4.47 -9.44
CA TYR A 174 1.78 -4.32 -9.82
C TYR A 174 1.33 -5.28 -10.92
N CYS A 175 2.24 -5.79 -11.76
CA CYS A 175 1.94 -6.95 -12.59
C CYS A 175 1.67 -8.20 -11.74
N THR A 176 2.34 -8.39 -10.61
CA THR A 176 2.04 -9.50 -9.67
C THR A 176 0.60 -9.41 -9.18
N LEU A 177 0.12 -8.21 -8.82
CA LEU A 177 -1.29 -7.97 -8.48
C LEU A 177 -2.21 -8.23 -9.67
N ALA A 178 -1.90 -7.70 -10.85
CA ALA A 178 -2.69 -7.93 -12.07
C ALA A 178 -2.74 -9.41 -12.49
N ASN A 179 -1.73 -10.20 -12.11
CA ASN A 179 -1.59 -11.62 -12.42
C ASN A 179 -2.05 -12.54 -11.28
N GLY A 180 -3.04 -12.10 -10.48
CA GLY A 180 -3.68 -12.95 -9.46
C GLY A 180 -2.73 -13.36 -8.32
N GLY A 181 -1.70 -12.55 -8.06
CA GLY A 181 -0.74 -12.77 -6.98
C GLY A 181 0.47 -13.60 -7.36
N ILE A 182 0.62 -13.97 -8.64
CA ILE A 182 1.77 -14.71 -9.16
C ILE A 182 2.76 -13.74 -9.80
N ASN A 183 4.00 -13.75 -9.33
CA ASN A 183 5.04 -12.90 -9.88
C ASN A 183 5.34 -13.28 -11.34
N PRO A 184 5.31 -12.33 -12.29
CA PRO A 184 5.49 -12.63 -13.71
C PRO A 184 6.94 -12.98 -14.10
N LEU A 185 7.91 -12.70 -13.25
CA LEU A 185 9.33 -13.02 -13.47
C LEU A 185 9.71 -14.38 -12.87
N THR A 186 9.25 -14.66 -11.65
CA THR A 186 9.67 -15.86 -10.91
C THR A 186 8.66 -17.01 -11.01
N GLY A 187 7.40 -16.72 -11.34
CA GLY A 187 6.31 -17.71 -11.32
C GLY A 187 5.84 -18.08 -9.92
N GLU A 188 6.38 -17.44 -8.88
CA GLU A 188 6.02 -17.72 -7.49
C GLU A 188 4.70 -17.02 -7.13
N ARG A 189 3.86 -17.73 -6.37
CA ARG A 189 2.66 -17.13 -5.75
C ARG A 189 3.07 -16.43 -4.46
N ILE A 190 2.90 -15.11 -4.43
CA ILE A 190 3.26 -14.27 -3.28
C ILE A 190 2.00 -13.82 -2.53
N LEU A 191 0.91 -13.58 -3.27
CA LEU A 191 -0.37 -13.16 -2.70
C LEU A 191 -1.45 -14.21 -2.97
N SER A 192 -2.39 -14.34 -2.03
CA SER A 192 -3.58 -15.17 -2.25
C SER A 192 -4.51 -14.52 -3.29
N VAL A 193 -5.31 -15.33 -3.96
CA VAL A 193 -6.25 -14.84 -5.00
C VAL A 193 -7.28 -13.91 -4.38
N GLU A 194 -7.74 -14.24 -3.17
CA GLU A 194 -8.67 -13.46 -2.38
C GLU A 194 -8.07 -12.11 -1.99
N ALA A 195 -6.80 -12.10 -1.54
CA ALA A 195 -6.12 -10.87 -1.18
C ALA A 195 -5.96 -9.94 -2.38
N VAL A 196 -5.62 -10.48 -3.55
CA VAL A 196 -5.54 -9.70 -4.79
C VAL A 196 -6.89 -9.12 -5.16
N ARG A 197 -7.95 -9.94 -5.19
CA ARG A 197 -9.31 -9.47 -5.52
C ARG A 197 -9.75 -8.32 -4.62
N ASP A 198 -9.59 -8.48 -3.30
CA ASP A 198 -10.03 -7.49 -2.32
C ASP A 198 -9.18 -6.20 -2.43
N THR A 199 -7.86 -6.34 -2.64
CA THR A 199 -6.95 -5.22 -2.87
C THR A 199 -7.32 -4.42 -4.11
N LEU A 200 -7.53 -5.09 -5.26
CA LEU A 200 -7.91 -4.42 -6.51
C LEU A 200 -9.27 -3.74 -6.39
N SER A 201 -10.21 -4.33 -5.65
CA SER A 201 -11.54 -3.76 -5.40
C SER A 201 -11.45 -2.45 -4.61
N VAL A 202 -10.61 -2.40 -3.57
CA VAL A 202 -10.39 -1.17 -2.79
C VAL A 202 -9.58 -0.15 -3.58
N MET A 203 -8.57 -0.56 -4.35
CA MET A 203 -7.81 0.33 -5.23
C MET A 203 -8.72 1.02 -6.25
N HIS A 204 -9.69 0.30 -6.81
CA HIS A 204 -10.64 0.85 -7.75
C HIS A 204 -11.50 1.97 -7.16
N SER A 205 -11.97 1.82 -5.91
CA SER A 205 -12.89 2.77 -5.27
C SER A 205 -12.20 3.85 -4.42
N CYS A 206 -10.98 3.61 -3.95
CA CYS A 206 -10.29 4.44 -2.95
C CYS A 206 -8.86 4.85 -3.33
N GLY A 207 -8.33 4.40 -4.47
CA GLY A 207 -6.90 4.50 -4.81
C GLY A 207 -6.42 5.87 -5.30
N MET A 208 -7.32 6.82 -5.59
CA MET A 208 -6.99 8.12 -6.20
C MET A 208 -7.43 9.31 -5.33
N TYR A 209 -7.41 9.16 -4.00
CA TYR A 209 -7.87 10.18 -3.03
C TYR A 209 -9.28 10.70 -3.36
N ASP A 210 -9.52 12.01 -3.25
CA ASP A 210 -10.80 12.66 -3.58
C ASP A 210 -11.19 12.49 -5.07
N TYR A 211 -10.23 12.10 -5.93
CA TYR A 211 -10.48 11.84 -7.35
C TYR A 211 -10.94 10.39 -7.63
N SER A 212 -10.99 9.50 -6.63
CA SER A 212 -11.31 8.08 -6.83
C SER A 212 -12.64 7.84 -7.54
N GLY A 213 -13.70 8.56 -7.14
CA GLY A 213 -15.02 8.44 -7.79
C GLY A 213 -15.01 8.92 -9.24
N GLN A 214 -14.34 10.04 -9.53
CA GLN A 214 -14.21 10.55 -10.90
C GLN A 214 -13.35 9.65 -11.78
N PHE A 215 -12.26 9.12 -11.23
CA PHE A 215 -11.38 8.18 -11.92
C PHE A 215 -12.11 6.89 -12.27
N ALA A 216 -12.79 6.27 -11.30
CA ALA A 216 -13.59 5.07 -11.54
C ALA A 216 -14.64 5.31 -12.64
N PHE A 217 -15.35 6.43 -12.59
CA PHE A 217 -16.36 6.75 -13.62
C PHE A 217 -15.76 6.97 -15.02
N ARG A 218 -14.62 7.69 -15.12
CA ARG A 218 -14.05 8.11 -16.40
C ARG A 218 -13.13 7.08 -17.04
N VAL A 219 -12.40 6.32 -16.23
CA VAL A 219 -11.33 5.42 -16.69
C VAL A 219 -11.80 3.96 -16.71
N SER A 220 -12.74 3.57 -15.83
CA SER A 220 -13.24 2.19 -15.77
C SER A 220 -14.40 1.89 -16.74
N GLY A 221 -14.70 2.80 -17.67
CA GLY A 221 -15.74 2.66 -18.68
C GLY A 221 -15.42 1.70 -19.85
N ILE A 222 -14.28 1.00 -19.85
CA ILE A 222 -13.93 0.03 -20.90
C ILE A 222 -13.41 -1.24 -20.22
N GLY A 223 -14.10 -2.36 -20.42
CA GLY A 223 -13.86 -3.68 -19.80
C GLY A 223 -12.57 -4.38 -20.21
N GLN A 224 -11.43 -3.70 -20.10
CA GLN A 224 -10.11 -4.29 -20.27
C GLN A 224 -9.25 -3.86 -19.07
N GLY A 225 -8.66 -4.84 -18.38
CA GLY A 225 -7.90 -4.68 -17.13
C GLY A 225 -6.61 -3.85 -17.25
N PHE A 226 -6.73 -2.58 -17.62
CA PHE A 226 -5.66 -1.60 -17.56
C PHE A 226 -5.68 -0.93 -16.18
N PHE A 227 -4.82 -1.43 -15.28
CA PHE A 227 -4.51 -0.73 -14.04
C PHE A 227 -3.45 0.33 -14.34
N TYR A 228 -3.89 1.60 -14.42
CA TYR A 228 -2.97 2.73 -14.34
C TYR A 228 -2.67 2.96 -12.87
N ILE A 229 -1.42 2.76 -12.49
CA ILE A 229 -0.96 3.19 -11.17
C ILE A 229 -0.20 4.47 -11.41
N LEU A 230 -0.93 5.57 -11.26
CA LEU A 230 -0.32 6.87 -11.09
C LEU A 230 0.36 6.87 -9.73
N VAL A 231 1.66 6.60 -9.72
CA VAL A 231 2.53 7.11 -8.67
C VAL A 231 2.59 8.61 -8.91
N ALA A 232 1.69 9.36 -8.29
CA ALA A 232 1.75 10.81 -8.31
C ALA A 232 2.95 11.24 -7.45
N PHE A 233 3.97 11.79 -8.10
CA PHE A 233 5.11 12.48 -7.49
C PHE A 233 4.72 13.90 -7.07
#